data_AF-A0A212CZ34-F1
#
_entry.id   AF-A0A212CZ34-F1
#
_cell.length_a   1.000
_cell.length_b   1.000
_cell.length_c   1.000
_cell.angle_alpha   90.00
_cell.angle_beta   90.00
_cell.angle_gamma   90.00
#
_symmetry.space_group_name_H-M   'P 1'
#
loop_
_entity.id
_entity.type
_entity.pdbx_description
1 polymer ?
#
loop_
_entity_poly.entity_id
_entity_poly.type
_entity_poly.pdbx_seq_one_letter_code
_entity_poly.pdbx_strand_id
1 'polypeptide(L)'
;MKQRGPLAADTHASNLGGHSTYEHNEWIIHLAGKLLANDVQALSLLAHNPFEGRAPPSLACFDDATLGGLFPSGPGRLKDQVLKIQEEEAQGAGAPRTRGCVARSTVNLVLGILVAWLSIPVVLNLLSPRQVMNSSFNPLRIVNTYGAFGSITRERTEVILQGTASANASAPDASWEDYEFKCKPGDLRRRPCLISPYHHRLDWLMWFAAFQVPEDSRGWVRGEHYRYKFSRPGGRHAAEGKWWIRRRLGPYFPPLNLQDLRGYFTSREWPYPEPE
;
A
#
# COMPACT_ATOMS: atom_id res chain seq x y z
N MET A 1 -30.52 39.39 0.63
CA MET A 1 -29.07 39.71 0.64
C MET A 1 -28.35 38.50 1.21
N LYS A 2 -27.58 37.68 0.44
CA LYS A 2 -26.16 37.89 0.03
C LYS A 2 -25.34 38.43 1.21
N GLN A 3 -24.39 37.70 1.79
CA GLN A 3 -23.04 37.34 1.28
C GLN A 3 -22.55 36.05 2.01
N ARG A 4 -22.08 34.95 1.38
CA ARG A 4 -20.78 34.61 0.73
C ARG A 4 -19.49 34.73 1.58
N GLY A 5 -19.04 33.56 2.10
CA GLY A 5 -17.66 33.04 2.13
C GLY A 5 -16.70 33.48 3.26
N PRO A 6 -15.60 32.72 3.55
CA PRO A 6 -15.08 31.55 2.83
C PRO A 6 -14.89 30.25 3.65
N LEU A 7 -14.75 29.16 2.89
CA LEU A 7 -14.41 27.79 3.31
C LEU A 7 -13.01 27.71 3.95
N ALA A 8 -12.91 27.07 5.12
CA ALA A 8 -11.67 26.49 5.62
C ALA A 8 -11.58 25.04 5.10
N ALA A 9 -10.55 24.76 4.31
CA ALA A 9 -10.24 23.46 3.76
C ALA A 9 -9.66 22.58 4.88
N ASP A 10 -10.29 21.42 5.10
CA ASP A 10 -9.87 20.46 6.12
C ASP A 10 -8.56 19.76 5.75
N THR A 11 -7.71 19.76 6.77
CA THR A 11 -6.31 19.37 6.85
C THR A 11 -6.20 17.86 7.09
N HIS A 12 -5.96 17.05 6.04
CA HIS A 12 -5.63 15.62 6.20
C HIS A 12 -4.59 15.14 5.19
N ALA A 13 -3.54 15.92 4.96
CA ALA A 13 -2.41 15.51 4.13
C ALA A 13 -1.10 16.10 4.68
N SER A 14 -0.74 15.72 5.90
CA SER A 14 0.54 16.10 6.50
C SER A 14 0.95 15.06 7.54
N ASN A 15 1.70 14.05 7.12
CA ASN A 15 2.73 13.35 7.90
C ASN A 15 3.27 12.16 7.09
N LEU A 16 4.20 12.43 6.17
CA LEU A 16 5.01 11.40 5.49
C LEU A 16 6.49 11.73 5.69
N GLY A 17 6.92 11.70 6.94
CA GLY A 17 8.32 11.88 7.31
C GLY A 17 8.64 11.07 8.54
N GLY A 18 9.12 9.84 8.35
CA GLY A 18 9.62 8.95 9.40
C GLY A 18 10.16 7.67 8.77
N HIS A 19 11.35 7.22 9.18
CA HIS A 19 12.12 6.13 8.56
C HIS A 19 11.98 4.78 9.29
N SER A 20 11.80 3.68 8.55
CA SER A 20 11.58 2.32 9.09
C SER A 20 12.89 1.56 9.37
N THR A 21 12.90 0.71 10.41
CA THR A 21 14.01 -0.17 10.81
C THR A 21 13.74 -1.66 10.52
N TYR A 22 14.80 -2.44 10.26
CA TYR A 22 14.72 -3.83 9.78
C TYR A 22 14.12 -4.83 10.79
N GLU A 23 14.13 -4.52 12.09
CA GLU A 23 13.67 -5.42 13.16
C GLU A 23 12.18 -5.73 13.11
N HIS A 24 11.37 -4.86 12.49
CA HIS A 24 9.92 -5.05 12.36
C HIS A 24 9.54 -5.88 11.12
N ASN A 25 10.51 -6.17 10.25
CA ASN A 25 10.33 -6.90 8.99
C ASN A 25 11.32 -8.06 8.92
N GLU A 26 11.17 -9.06 9.80
CA GLU A 26 12.07 -10.22 9.88
C GLU A 26 12.27 -10.93 8.53
N TRP A 27 11.23 -10.93 7.67
CA TRP A 27 11.30 -11.48 6.33
C TRP A 27 12.34 -10.79 5.42
N ILE A 28 12.69 -9.53 5.68
CA ILE A 28 13.75 -8.81 4.94
C ILE A 28 15.11 -9.40 5.28
N ILE A 29 15.34 -9.82 6.52
CA ILE A 29 16.58 -10.50 6.93
C ILE A 29 16.66 -11.86 6.24
N HIS A 30 15.54 -12.60 6.15
CA HIS A 30 15.47 -13.83 5.37
C HIS A 30 15.73 -13.61 3.88
N LEU A 31 15.19 -12.53 3.29
CA LEU A 31 15.48 -12.15 1.92
C LEU A 31 16.97 -11.82 1.74
N ALA A 32 17.56 -11.01 2.62
CA ALA A 32 18.97 -10.67 2.59
C ALA A 32 19.85 -11.92 2.68
N GLY A 33 19.53 -12.86 3.56
CA GLY A 33 20.20 -14.16 3.64
C GLY A 33 20.11 -14.97 2.33
N LYS A 34 18.93 -14.96 1.67
CA LYS A 34 18.75 -15.60 0.36
C LYS A 34 19.55 -14.92 -0.75
N LEU A 35 19.64 -13.59 -0.76
CA LEU A 35 20.45 -12.84 -1.72
C LEU A 35 21.95 -13.12 -1.52
N LEU A 36 22.43 -13.16 -0.28
CA LEU A 36 23.81 -13.53 0.06
C LEU A 36 24.13 -14.99 -0.31
N ALA A 37 23.14 -15.87 -0.24
CA ALA A 37 23.25 -17.27 -0.66
C ALA A 37 23.09 -17.47 -2.18
N ASN A 38 22.90 -16.39 -2.96
CA ASN A 38 22.64 -16.43 -4.40
C ASN A 38 21.44 -17.32 -4.79
N ASP A 39 20.36 -17.26 -4.01
CA ASP A 39 19.14 -18.06 -4.21
C ASP A 39 18.42 -17.69 -5.52
N VAL A 40 18.35 -18.65 -6.45
CA VAL A 40 17.80 -18.45 -7.81
C VAL A 40 16.34 -17.98 -7.80
N GLN A 41 15.53 -18.47 -6.85
CA GLN A 41 14.12 -18.10 -6.77
C GLN A 41 13.95 -16.65 -6.30
N ALA A 42 14.67 -16.24 -5.25
CA ALA A 42 14.66 -14.86 -4.78
C ALA A 42 15.18 -13.87 -5.83
N LEU A 43 16.27 -14.22 -6.53
CA LEU A 43 16.87 -13.37 -7.56
C LEU A 43 15.96 -13.18 -8.79
N SER A 44 15.18 -14.20 -9.19
CA SER A 44 14.19 -14.08 -10.28
C SER A 44 13.10 -13.04 -10.05
N LEU A 45 12.92 -12.61 -8.79
CA LEU A 45 11.96 -11.58 -8.39
C LEU A 45 12.55 -10.17 -8.53
N LEU A 46 13.87 -10.02 -8.64
CA LEU A 46 14.55 -8.75 -8.90
C LEU A 46 14.60 -8.45 -10.41
N ALA A 47 14.79 -7.18 -10.76
CA ALA A 47 14.84 -6.72 -12.15
C ALA A 47 16.26 -6.73 -12.70
N HIS A 48 17.21 -6.33 -11.86
CA HIS A 48 18.62 -6.33 -12.17
C HIS A 48 19.36 -6.92 -10.99
N ASN A 49 20.10 -8.01 -11.25
CA ASN A 49 21.08 -8.56 -10.36
C ASN A 49 22.47 -8.24 -10.95
N PRO A 50 23.29 -7.42 -10.29
CA PRO A 50 24.60 -7.02 -10.80
C PRO A 50 25.60 -8.18 -10.91
N PHE A 51 25.25 -9.36 -10.40
CA PHE A 51 26.11 -10.56 -10.35
C PHE A 51 25.60 -11.73 -11.22
N GLU A 52 24.70 -11.51 -12.19
CA GLU A 52 23.98 -12.57 -12.92
C GLU A 52 24.41 -12.82 -14.39
N GLY A 53 24.15 -14.04 -14.92
CA GLY A 53 24.64 -14.44 -16.25
C GLY A 53 23.94 -15.58 -17.02
N ARG A 54 22.59 -15.71 -16.99
CA ARG A 54 21.69 -16.28 -18.06
C ARG A 54 20.24 -16.48 -17.55
N ALA A 55 19.23 -16.24 -18.39
CA ALA A 55 17.80 -16.18 -17.99
C ALA A 55 16.98 -17.47 -18.25
N PRO A 56 15.90 -17.71 -17.47
CA PRO A 56 14.73 -18.45 -17.94
C PRO A 56 13.40 -17.66 -17.79
N PRO A 57 12.34 -18.08 -18.52
CA PRO A 57 11.19 -17.24 -18.85
C PRO A 57 10.06 -17.25 -17.81
N SER A 58 9.19 -16.23 -17.91
CA SER A 58 7.93 -16.10 -17.19
C SER A 58 6.83 -16.97 -17.79
N LEU A 59 6.14 -17.77 -16.96
CA LEU A 59 4.92 -18.49 -17.35
C LEU A 59 3.68 -17.62 -17.10
N ALA A 60 2.95 -17.36 -18.18
CA ALA A 60 1.63 -16.72 -18.17
C ALA A 60 0.52 -17.78 -18.07
N CYS A 61 -0.51 -17.42 -17.29
CA CYS A 61 -1.93 -17.80 -17.36
C CYS A 61 -2.33 -19.28 -17.40
N PHE A 62 -3.25 -19.64 -16.50
CA PHE A 62 -3.98 -20.91 -16.52
C PHE A 62 -4.79 -21.04 -17.82
N ASP A 63 -4.53 -22.13 -18.54
CA ASP A 63 -5.25 -22.61 -19.73
C ASP A 63 -6.30 -23.65 -19.29
N ASP A 64 -7.54 -23.49 -19.71
CA ASP A 64 -8.67 -24.39 -19.46
C ASP A 64 -8.45 -25.81 -20.03
N ALA A 65 -7.49 -25.99 -20.95
CA ALA A 65 -7.00 -27.31 -21.36
C ALA A 65 -6.46 -28.14 -20.17
N THR A 66 -5.92 -27.49 -19.13
CA THR A 66 -5.36 -28.16 -17.94
C THR A 66 -6.42 -28.84 -17.06
N LEU A 67 -7.67 -28.39 -17.13
CA LEU A 67 -8.80 -28.98 -16.41
C LEU A 67 -9.42 -30.17 -17.17
N GLY A 68 -9.03 -30.40 -18.43
CA GLY A 68 -9.58 -31.47 -19.27
C GLY A 68 -9.30 -32.90 -18.77
N GLY A 69 -8.40 -33.07 -17.80
CA GLY A 69 -8.15 -34.34 -17.10
C GLY A 69 -9.18 -34.66 -16.01
N LEU A 70 -9.93 -33.67 -15.53
CA LEU A 70 -10.97 -33.85 -14.50
C LEU A 70 -12.28 -34.39 -15.07
N PHE A 71 -12.44 -34.38 -16.41
CA PHE A 71 -13.66 -34.80 -17.08
C PHE A 71 -13.47 -36.12 -17.84
N PRO A 72 -14.31 -37.15 -17.61
CA PRO A 72 -14.12 -38.46 -18.20
C PRO A 72 -14.23 -38.44 -19.74
N SER A 73 -13.28 -39.11 -20.41
CA SER A 73 -13.31 -39.29 -21.87
C SER A 73 -14.22 -40.47 -22.22
N GLY A 74 -15.05 -40.33 -23.25
CA GLY A 74 -15.95 -41.39 -23.70
C GLY A 74 -17.02 -40.87 -24.68
N PRO A 75 -17.51 -41.71 -25.61
CA PRO A 75 -18.47 -41.28 -26.63
C PRO A 75 -19.73 -40.73 -25.97
N GLY A 76 -20.08 -39.49 -26.30
CA GLY A 76 -21.23 -38.77 -25.73
C GLY A 76 -21.01 -38.12 -24.35
N ARG A 77 -19.79 -38.14 -23.81
CA ARG A 77 -19.45 -37.42 -22.57
C ARG A 77 -19.04 -35.97 -22.88
N LEU A 78 -19.04 -35.11 -21.84
CA LEU A 78 -18.76 -33.67 -21.95
C LEU A 78 -17.51 -33.35 -22.79
N LYS A 79 -16.42 -34.10 -22.60
CA LYS A 79 -15.16 -33.90 -23.33
C LYS A 79 -15.27 -34.22 -24.83
N ASP A 80 -15.98 -35.30 -25.18
CA ASP A 80 -16.22 -35.71 -26.58
C ASP A 80 -17.18 -34.73 -27.28
N GLN A 81 -18.16 -34.21 -26.55
CA GLN A 81 -19.06 -33.16 -27.04
C GLN A 81 -18.35 -31.83 -27.28
N VAL A 82 -17.49 -31.40 -26.35
CA VAL A 82 -16.70 -30.16 -26.49
C VAL A 82 -15.72 -30.27 -27.66
N LEU A 83 -15.04 -31.40 -27.83
CA LEU A 83 -14.13 -31.63 -28.95
C LEU A 83 -14.85 -31.57 -30.31
N LYS A 84 -16.04 -32.18 -30.41
CA LYS A 84 -16.87 -32.07 -31.63
C LYS A 84 -17.30 -30.65 -31.91
N ILE A 85 -17.74 -29.91 -30.88
CA ILE A 85 -18.12 -28.49 -31.03
C ILE A 85 -16.92 -27.66 -31.52
N GLN A 86 -15.71 -27.93 -31.01
CA GLN A 86 -14.47 -27.27 -31.44
C GLN A 86 -14.07 -27.63 -32.88
N GLU A 87 -14.21 -28.88 -33.29
CA GLU A 87 -13.99 -29.30 -34.69
C GLU A 87 -15.01 -28.66 -35.65
N GLU A 88 -16.29 -28.60 -35.26
CA GLU A 88 -17.36 -27.96 -36.04
C GLU A 88 -17.16 -26.43 -36.15
N GLU A 89 -16.72 -25.77 -35.08
CA GLU A 89 -16.35 -24.35 -35.08
C GLU A 89 -15.09 -24.07 -35.93
N ALA A 90 -14.07 -24.93 -35.86
CA ALA A 90 -12.84 -24.82 -36.67
C ALA A 90 -13.13 -24.98 -38.17
N GLN A 91 -14.19 -25.70 -38.53
CA GLN A 91 -14.69 -25.86 -39.90
C GLN A 91 -15.64 -24.73 -40.34
N GLY A 92 -15.86 -23.71 -39.50
CA GLY A 92 -16.67 -22.53 -39.83
C GLY A 92 -18.18 -22.77 -39.79
N ALA A 93 -18.64 -23.93 -39.32
CA ALA A 93 -20.05 -24.21 -39.12
C ALA A 93 -20.50 -23.57 -37.80
N GLY A 94 -21.03 -22.35 -37.88
CA GLY A 94 -21.58 -21.67 -36.69
C GLY A 94 -22.64 -22.53 -36.02
N ALA A 95 -22.42 -22.90 -34.75
CA ALA A 95 -23.33 -23.75 -33.99
C ALA A 95 -24.77 -23.21 -33.99
N PRO A 96 -25.81 -24.08 -34.07
CA PRO A 96 -27.19 -23.64 -34.01
C PRO A 96 -27.46 -22.95 -32.66
N ARG A 97 -28.04 -21.74 -32.70
CA ARG A 97 -28.45 -20.99 -31.49
C ARG A 97 -29.48 -21.81 -30.71
N THR A 98 -29.02 -22.61 -29.76
CA THR A 98 -29.89 -23.31 -28.81
C THR A 98 -30.56 -22.30 -27.87
N ARG A 99 -31.77 -22.62 -27.39
CA ARG A 99 -32.51 -21.77 -26.43
C ARG A 99 -31.67 -21.45 -25.19
N GLY A 100 -30.83 -22.39 -24.74
CA GLY A 100 -29.88 -22.19 -23.65
C GLY A 100 -28.76 -21.18 -23.98
N CYS A 101 -28.25 -21.19 -25.22
CA CYS A 101 -27.26 -20.19 -25.66
C CYS A 101 -27.86 -18.79 -25.72
N VAL A 102 -29.11 -18.65 -26.20
CA VAL A 102 -29.82 -17.37 -26.22
C VAL A 102 -30.10 -16.89 -24.79
N ALA A 103 -30.63 -17.75 -23.92
CA ALA A 103 -30.89 -17.40 -22.52
C ALA A 103 -29.60 -16.97 -21.79
N ARG A 104 -28.50 -17.71 -21.94
CA ARG A 104 -27.18 -17.35 -21.37
C ARG A 104 -26.69 -16.00 -21.92
N SER A 105 -26.80 -15.79 -23.22
CA SER A 105 -26.41 -14.52 -23.85
C SER A 105 -27.25 -13.35 -23.33
N THR A 106 -28.56 -13.55 -23.15
CA THR A 106 -29.45 -12.53 -22.58
C THR A 106 -29.10 -12.23 -21.13
N VAL A 107 -28.85 -13.25 -20.30
CA VAL A 107 -28.43 -13.06 -18.90
C VAL A 107 -27.10 -12.32 -18.82
N ASN A 108 -26.11 -12.70 -19.63
CA ASN A 108 -24.81 -12.02 -19.67
C ASN A 108 -24.95 -10.57 -20.13
N LEU A 109 -25.80 -10.29 -21.12
CA LEU A 109 -26.07 -8.93 -21.59
C LEU A 109 -26.72 -8.08 -20.49
N VAL A 110 -27.75 -8.60 -19.83
CA VAL A 110 -28.45 -7.92 -18.73
C VAL A 110 -27.51 -7.68 -17.56
N LEU A 111 -26.69 -8.67 -17.19
CA LEU A 111 -25.69 -8.53 -16.14
C LEU A 111 -24.64 -7.48 -16.52
N GLY A 112 -24.15 -7.48 -17.75
CA GLY A 112 -23.20 -6.49 -18.26
C GLY A 112 -23.77 -5.07 -18.22
N ILE A 113 -25.02 -4.88 -18.66
CA ILE A 113 -25.73 -3.59 -18.59
C ILE A 113 -25.88 -3.14 -17.12
N LEU A 114 -26.26 -4.05 -16.23
CA LEU A 114 -26.42 -3.76 -14.81
C LEU A 114 -25.08 -3.33 -14.18
N VAL A 115 -23.99 -4.06 -14.43
CA VAL A 115 -22.66 -3.72 -13.93
C VAL A 115 -22.18 -2.39 -14.50
N ALA A 116 -22.39 -2.14 -15.80
CA ALA A 116 -22.04 -0.86 -16.43
C ALA A 116 -22.80 0.31 -15.78
N TRP A 117 -24.11 0.14 -15.55
CA TRP A 117 -24.94 1.14 -14.88
C TRP A 117 -24.52 1.38 -13.42
N LEU A 118 -24.26 0.31 -12.66
CA LEU A 118 -23.76 0.41 -11.27
C LEU A 118 -22.34 0.99 -11.18
N SER A 119 -21.56 0.94 -12.27
CA SER A 119 -20.21 1.50 -12.33
C SER A 119 -20.20 3.02 -12.58
N ILE A 120 -21.29 3.62 -13.05
CA ILE A 120 -21.39 5.07 -13.31
C ILE A 120 -20.94 5.91 -12.09
N PRO A 121 -21.49 5.74 -10.87
CA PRO A 121 -21.06 6.53 -9.72
C PRO A 121 -19.60 6.28 -9.33
N VAL A 122 -19.10 5.06 -9.53
CA VAL A 122 -17.70 4.68 -9.24
C VAL A 122 -16.75 5.38 -10.22
N VAL A 123 -17.05 5.35 -11.52
CA VAL A 123 -16.26 6.03 -12.56
C VAL A 123 -16.29 7.55 -12.36
N LEU A 124 -17.46 8.13 -12.08
CA LEU A 124 -17.56 9.56 -11.76
C LEU A 124 -16.74 9.94 -10.53
N ASN A 125 -16.71 9.08 -9.50
CA ASN A 125 -15.85 9.26 -8.34
C ASN A 125 -14.35 9.17 -8.69
N LEU A 126 -13.94 8.22 -9.54
CA LEU A 126 -12.54 8.07 -9.97
C LEU A 126 -12.06 9.20 -10.89
N LEU A 127 -12.97 9.83 -11.64
CA LEU A 127 -12.67 11.01 -12.45
C LEU A 127 -12.74 12.31 -11.63
N SER A 128 -13.26 12.27 -10.40
CA SER A 128 -13.35 13.42 -9.52
C SER A 128 -11.99 13.82 -8.94
N PRO A 129 -11.70 15.12 -8.76
CA PRO A 129 -10.54 15.58 -7.99
C PRO A 129 -10.62 15.22 -6.50
N ARG A 130 -11.83 14.96 -5.98
CA ARG A 130 -12.08 14.57 -4.59
C ARG A 130 -12.65 13.15 -4.57
N GLN A 131 -11.76 12.17 -4.69
CA GLN A 131 -12.13 10.76 -4.76
C GLN A 131 -12.41 10.20 -3.38
N VAL A 132 -13.54 9.51 -3.23
CA VAL A 132 -13.89 8.74 -2.04
C VAL A 132 -13.41 7.29 -2.22
N MET A 133 -12.46 6.89 -1.38
CA MET A 133 -11.85 5.56 -1.39
C MET A 133 -12.57 4.60 -0.43
N ASN A 134 -12.46 3.28 -0.66
CA ASN A 134 -13.00 2.24 0.21
C ASN A 134 -14.50 2.39 0.52
N SER A 135 -15.27 2.91 -0.46
CA SER A 135 -16.70 3.16 -0.30
C SER A 135 -17.54 2.34 -1.27
N SER A 136 -18.77 2.03 -0.85
CA SER A 136 -19.80 1.45 -1.69
C SER A 136 -20.85 2.50 -2.03
N PHE A 137 -21.20 2.58 -3.31
CA PHE A 137 -22.19 3.55 -3.82
C PHE A 137 -23.59 2.94 -3.94
N ASN A 138 -23.75 1.65 -3.65
CA ASN A 138 -25.03 0.94 -3.68
C ASN A 138 -25.20 -0.02 -2.48
N PRO A 139 -26.44 -0.40 -2.11
CA PRO A 139 -26.71 -1.28 -0.96
C PRO A 139 -26.12 -2.69 -1.12
N LEU A 140 -26.08 -3.21 -2.35
CA LEU A 140 -25.63 -4.57 -2.66
C LEU A 140 -24.10 -4.69 -2.74
N ARG A 141 -23.37 -3.56 -2.69
CA ARG A 141 -21.90 -3.44 -2.76
C ARG A 141 -21.23 -4.13 -3.95
N ILE A 142 -21.98 -4.32 -5.05
CA ILE A 142 -21.55 -5.07 -6.25
C ILE A 142 -20.35 -4.40 -6.94
N VAL A 143 -20.32 -3.07 -6.96
CA VAL A 143 -19.23 -2.25 -7.50
C VAL A 143 -18.87 -1.21 -6.45
N ASN A 144 -17.59 -1.07 -6.14
CA ASN A 144 -17.09 -0.22 -5.07
C ASN A 144 -15.68 0.31 -5.41
N THR A 145 -15.15 1.21 -4.57
CA THR A 145 -13.79 1.77 -4.71
C THR A 145 -12.82 1.18 -3.70
N TYR A 146 -13.07 -0.05 -3.25
CA TYR A 146 -12.18 -0.74 -2.32
C TYR A 146 -10.80 -0.97 -2.96
N GLY A 147 -9.75 -0.61 -2.21
CA GLY A 147 -8.36 -0.74 -2.68
C GLY A 147 -7.91 0.31 -3.68
N ALA A 148 -8.77 1.26 -4.08
CA ALA A 148 -8.37 2.38 -4.93
C ALA A 148 -7.73 3.50 -4.10
N PHE A 149 -6.57 4.00 -4.53
CA PHE A 149 -5.91 5.18 -3.95
C PHE A 149 -6.14 6.40 -4.85
N GLY A 150 -7.01 7.32 -4.42
CA GLY A 150 -7.42 8.46 -5.24
C GLY A 150 -6.48 9.65 -5.23
N SER A 151 -5.61 9.76 -4.23
CA SER A 151 -4.46 10.65 -4.25
C SER A 151 -3.26 9.92 -3.65
N ILE A 152 -2.18 9.85 -4.41
CA ILE A 152 -0.89 9.34 -3.92
C ILE A 152 0.05 10.50 -3.68
N THR A 153 1.00 10.31 -2.78
CA THR A 153 1.96 11.33 -2.40
C THR A 153 3.07 11.44 -3.43
N ARG A 154 3.59 12.66 -3.62
CA ARG A 154 4.68 12.92 -4.57
C ARG A 154 6.05 12.55 -4.02
N GLU A 155 6.16 12.47 -2.70
CA GLU A 155 7.37 12.12 -1.96
C GLU A 155 7.13 10.79 -1.23
N ARG A 156 8.17 9.94 -1.20
CA ARG A 156 8.13 8.60 -0.63
C ARG A 156 9.51 8.22 -0.10
N THR A 157 9.55 7.66 1.10
CA THR A 157 10.72 7.00 1.68
C THR A 157 10.85 5.60 1.10
N GLU A 158 12.07 5.16 0.83
CA GLU A 158 12.36 3.89 0.19
C GLU A 158 13.52 3.17 0.88
N VAL A 159 13.37 1.86 1.04
CA VAL A 159 14.51 0.99 1.39
C VAL A 159 15.22 0.60 0.08
N ILE A 160 16.54 0.85 0.03
CA ILE A 160 17.42 0.42 -1.07
C ILE A 160 18.29 -0.71 -0.54
N LEU A 161 18.32 -1.83 -1.27
CA LEU A 161 19.20 -2.95 -0.94
C LEU A 161 20.48 -2.81 -1.74
N GLN A 162 21.62 -2.86 -1.07
CA GLN A 162 22.93 -2.73 -1.70
C GLN A 162 23.79 -3.96 -1.41
N GLY A 163 24.57 -4.37 -2.39
CA GLY A 163 25.57 -5.43 -2.27
C GLY A 163 26.96 -4.90 -2.60
N THR A 164 28.00 -5.54 -2.06
CA THR A 164 29.38 -5.30 -2.47
C THR A 164 30.08 -6.62 -2.73
N ALA A 165 30.87 -6.68 -3.80
CA ALA A 165 31.77 -7.81 -4.07
C ALA A 165 33.13 -7.67 -3.36
N SER A 166 33.34 -6.57 -2.63
CA SER A 166 34.58 -6.31 -1.92
C SER A 166 34.77 -7.32 -0.78
N ALA A 167 35.97 -7.88 -0.66
CA ALA A 167 36.28 -8.85 0.40
C ALA A 167 36.14 -8.25 1.82
N ASN A 168 36.29 -6.92 1.95
CA ASN A 168 36.04 -6.19 3.18
C ASN A 168 34.97 -5.11 2.95
N ALA A 169 33.76 -5.34 3.46
CA ALA A 169 32.63 -4.43 3.32
C ALA A 169 32.80 -3.09 4.08
N SER A 170 33.69 -3.05 5.08
CA SER A 170 33.98 -1.82 5.84
C SER A 170 35.17 -1.03 5.29
N ALA A 171 35.79 -1.49 4.21
CA ALA A 171 36.86 -0.75 3.57
C ALA A 171 36.32 0.54 2.93
N PRO A 172 37.04 1.67 3.03
CA PRO A 172 36.57 2.96 2.53
C PRO A 172 36.46 3.04 0.99
N ASP A 173 37.10 2.11 0.28
CA ASP A 173 37.06 1.94 -1.17
C ASP A 173 36.08 0.83 -1.63
N ALA A 174 35.31 0.23 -0.71
CA ALA A 174 34.34 -0.80 -1.06
C ALA A 174 33.25 -0.22 -1.98
N SER A 175 33.12 -0.79 -3.17
CA SER A 175 32.09 -0.41 -4.14
C SER A 175 30.75 -1.07 -3.79
N TRP A 176 29.74 -0.25 -3.52
CA TRP A 176 28.38 -0.71 -3.23
C TRP A 176 27.48 -0.48 -4.44
N GLU A 177 26.72 -1.50 -4.80
CA GLU A 177 25.84 -1.52 -5.96
C GLU A 177 24.41 -1.84 -5.55
N ASP A 178 23.46 -1.15 -6.16
CA ASP A 178 22.04 -1.25 -5.82
C ASP A 178 21.39 -2.47 -6.50
N TYR A 179 20.64 -3.25 -5.72
CA TYR A 179 19.71 -4.23 -6.28
C TYR A 179 18.43 -3.53 -6.73
N GLU A 180 18.09 -3.67 -8.01
CA GLU A 180 16.88 -3.05 -8.55
C GLU A 180 15.68 -4.00 -8.56
N PHE A 181 14.55 -3.46 -8.14
CA PHE A 181 13.24 -4.11 -8.22
C PHE A 181 12.54 -3.76 -9.54
N LYS A 182 11.55 -4.58 -9.96
CA LYS A 182 10.91 -4.51 -11.29
C LYS A 182 10.19 -3.19 -11.54
N CYS A 183 9.58 -2.66 -10.49
CA CYS A 183 8.66 -1.55 -10.56
C CYS A 183 8.77 -0.57 -9.40
N LYS A 184 9.31 -1.00 -8.26
CA LYS A 184 9.63 -0.08 -7.16
C LYS A 184 10.68 0.95 -7.61
N PRO A 185 10.53 2.24 -7.26
CA PRO A 185 11.53 3.27 -7.51
C PRO A 185 12.94 2.87 -7.02
N GLY A 186 13.94 3.14 -7.86
CA GLY A 186 15.35 2.81 -7.66
C GLY A 186 16.21 3.74 -8.52
N ASP A 187 16.61 3.30 -9.71
CA ASP A 187 17.34 4.14 -10.67
C ASP A 187 16.58 5.41 -11.04
N LEU A 188 17.25 6.55 -10.85
CA LEU A 188 16.75 7.90 -11.13
C LEU A 188 16.47 8.15 -12.62
N ARG A 189 17.08 7.37 -13.52
CA ARG A 189 16.87 7.48 -14.97
C ARG A 189 15.72 6.61 -15.47
N ARG A 190 15.23 5.69 -14.64
CA ARG A 190 14.16 4.76 -15.01
C ARG A 190 12.79 5.42 -14.92
N ARG A 191 11.99 5.25 -15.97
CA ARG A 191 10.61 5.75 -15.99
C ARG A 191 9.71 4.90 -15.06
N PRO A 192 8.67 5.49 -14.46
CA PRO A 192 7.67 4.72 -13.71
C PRO A 192 7.01 3.65 -14.59
N CYS A 193 6.81 2.47 -14.03
CA CYS A 193 6.15 1.36 -14.73
C CYS A 193 4.62 1.41 -14.55
N LEU A 194 3.91 0.83 -15.51
CA LEU A 194 2.47 0.54 -15.38
C LEU A 194 2.32 -0.90 -14.91
N ILE A 195 1.80 -1.11 -13.70
CA ILE A 195 1.71 -2.43 -13.04
C ILE A 195 0.34 -3.11 -13.17
N SER A 196 -0.57 -2.56 -13.97
CA SER A 196 -1.86 -3.20 -14.21
C SER A 196 -1.75 -4.29 -15.28
N PRO A 197 -2.47 -5.43 -15.16
CA PRO A 197 -3.36 -5.82 -14.06
C PRO A 197 -2.67 -6.59 -12.91
N TYR A 198 -1.39 -6.94 -13.03
CA TYR A 198 -0.66 -7.78 -12.07
C TYR A 198 0.44 -7.00 -11.33
N HIS A 199 0.35 -7.00 -9.99
CA HIS A 199 1.27 -6.28 -9.12
C HIS A 199 2.43 -7.19 -8.70
N HIS A 200 3.67 -6.68 -8.75
CA HIS A 200 4.82 -7.40 -8.20
C HIS A 200 4.73 -7.43 -6.68
N ARG A 201 4.46 -8.63 -6.13
CA ARG A 201 4.25 -8.81 -4.68
C ARG A 201 5.46 -8.38 -3.87
N LEU A 202 6.68 -8.66 -4.32
CA LEU A 202 7.89 -8.27 -3.61
C LEU A 202 8.05 -6.75 -3.58
N ASP A 203 7.91 -6.08 -4.73
CA ASP A 203 7.93 -4.61 -4.83
C ASP A 203 6.89 -3.95 -3.93
N TRP A 204 5.70 -4.54 -3.88
CA TRP A 204 4.59 -4.10 -3.02
C TRP A 204 4.88 -4.30 -1.53
N LEU A 205 5.50 -5.41 -1.14
CA LEU A 205 5.93 -5.62 0.25
C LEU A 205 7.06 -4.66 0.65
N MET A 206 8.02 -4.43 -0.24
CA MET A 206 9.10 -3.45 -0.03
C MET A 206 8.58 -2.02 0.08
N TRP A 207 7.45 -1.71 -0.58
CA TRP A 207 6.75 -0.43 -0.40
C TRP A 207 6.23 -0.26 1.02
N PHE A 208 5.58 -1.28 1.58
CA PHE A 208 5.11 -1.25 2.96
C PHE A 208 6.23 -1.30 3.98
N ALA A 209 7.30 -2.05 3.71
CA ALA A 209 8.48 -2.10 4.58
C ALA A 209 9.02 -0.69 4.85
N ALA A 210 9.02 0.19 3.84
CA ALA A 210 9.47 1.57 4.02
C ALA A 210 8.54 2.42 4.91
N PHE A 211 7.26 2.04 5.07
CA PHE A 211 6.29 2.72 5.94
C PHE A 211 6.30 2.23 7.39
N GLN A 212 6.80 1.03 7.67
CA GLN A 212 6.72 0.39 8.99
C GLN A 212 7.83 0.84 9.94
N VAL A 213 7.88 2.14 10.24
CA VAL A 213 8.57 2.65 11.44
C VAL A 213 7.77 2.20 12.65
N PRO A 214 8.39 1.78 13.77
CA PRO A 214 7.65 1.53 14.98
C PRO A 214 6.74 2.71 15.29
N GLU A 215 5.46 2.40 15.39
CA GLU A 215 4.41 3.24 15.93
C GLU A 215 4.59 3.43 17.46
N ASP A 216 5.81 3.29 17.98
CA ASP A 216 6.15 3.51 19.40
C ASP A 216 6.43 4.99 19.71
N SER A 217 5.73 5.86 19.00
CA SER A 217 5.51 7.22 19.47
C SER A 217 4.04 7.54 19.39
N ARG A 218 3.20 6.74 20.08
CA ARG A 218 1.95 7.27 20.62
C ARG A 218 2.30 8.25 21.75
N GLY A 219 2.75 9.44 21.35
CA GLY A 219 2.94 10.65 22.14
C GLY A 219 3.95 10.59 23.28
N TRP A 220 5.05 11.33 23.17
CA TRP A 220 5.85 11.72 24.34
C TRP A 220 5.20 12.93 25.00
N VAL A 221 4.83 12.82 26.27
CA VAL A 221 4.35 13.94 27.07
C VAL A 221 5.46 14.36 28.02
N ARG A 222 5.81 15.65 28.03
CA ARG A 222 6.73 16.24 29.03
C ARG A 222 6.05 17.38 29.76
N GLY A 223 6.41 17.58 31.01
CA GLY A 223 5.93 18.69 31.84
C GLY A 223 6.98 19.78 31.95
N GLU A 224 6.60 21.04 31.76
CA GLU A 224 7.49 22.19 31.90
C GLU A 224 6.91 23.16 32.93
N HIS A 225 7.72 23.59 33.90
CA HIS A 225 7.28 24.47 34.98
C HIS A 225 7.58 25.93 34.65
N TYR A 226 6.55 26.77 34.73
CA TYR A 226 6.64 28.21 34.51
C TYR A 226 6.13 28.99 35.71
N ARG A 227 6.82 30.08 36.04
CA ARG A 227 6.31 31.12 36.94
C ARG A 227 5.65 32.20 36.14
N TYR A 228 4.40 32.49 36.43
CA TYR A 228 3.67 33.61 35.85
C TYR A 228 3.64 34.78 36.82
N LYS A 229 3.76 35.99 36.28
CA LYS A 229 3.55 37.23 36.99
C LYS A 229 2.60 38.09 36.17
N PHE A 230 1.55 38.60 36.80
CA PHE A 230 0.62 39.48 36.11
C PHE A 230 1.33 40.75 35.63
N SER A 231 1.09 41.13 34.38
CA SER A 231 1.62 42.36 33.81
C SER A 231 0.96 43.56 34.48
N ARG A 232 1.74 44.58 34.82
CA ARG A 232 1.17 45.81 35.40
C ARG A 232 0.28 46.49 34.35
N PRO A 233 -0.98 46.84 34.68
CA PRO A 233 -1.84 47.63 33.79
C PRO A 233 -1.13 48.93 33.39
N GLY A 234 -1.15 49.26 32.09
CA GLY A 234 -0.44 50.42 31.53
C GLY A 234 1.08 50.27 31.34
N GLY A 235 1.68 49.14 31.73
CA GLY A 235 3.10 48.85 31.46
C GLY A 235 3.33 48.39 30.01
N ARG A 236 4.59 48.42 29.54
CA ARG A 236 4.99 48.01 28.17
C ARG A 236 4.39 46.67 27.75
N HIS A 237 4.48 45.64 28.60
CA HIS A 237 3.93 44.32 28.27
C HIS A 237 2.40 44.30 28.13
N ALA A 238 1.67 45.02 28.99
CA ALA A 238 0.21 45.10 28.89
C ALA A 238 -0.24 45.93 27.68
N ALA A 239 0.50 47.00 27.33
CA ALA A 239 0.27 47.78 26.13
C ALA A 239 0.51 46.97 24.83
N GLU A 240 1.40 45.98 24.86
CA GLU A 240 1.59 44.99 23.81
C GLU A 240 0.57 43.83 23.86
N GLY A 241 -0.44 43.90 24.74
CA GLY A 241 -1.46 42.85 24.90
C GLY A 241 -1.01 41.61 25.69
N LYS A 242 0.20 41.62 26.28
CA LYS A 242 0.73 40.52 27.10
C LYS A 242 0.37 40.72 28.55
N TRP A 243 -0.75 40.15 28.98
CA TRP A 243 -1.27 40.24 30.35
C TRP A 243 -0.47 39.48 31.41
N TRP A 244 0.42 38.57 30.99
CA TRP A 244 1.26 37.78 31.89
C TRP A 244 2.69 37.73 31.39
N ILE A 245 3.62 37.86 32.32
CA ILE A 245 5.05 37.64 32.12
C ILE A 245 5.36 36.25 32.66
N ARG A 246 5.75 35.33 31.78
CA ARG A 246 6.16 33.97 32.18
C ARG A 246 7.67 33.85 32.19
N ARG A 247 8.22 33.19 33.22
CA ARG A 247 9.61 32.77 33.29
C ARG A 247 9.66 31.25 33.43
N ARG A 248 10.38 30.57 32.55
CA ARG A 248 10.62 29.12 32.68
C ARG A 248 11.47 28.88 33.92
N LEU A 249 11.00 28.00 34.80
CA LEU A 249 11.72 27.57 35.99
C LEU A 249 12.54 26.31 35.73
N GLY A 250 12.04 25.40 34.89
CA GLY A 250 12.71 24.15 34.54
C GLY A 250 11.71 23.04 34.17
N PRO A 251 12.18 21.82 33.86
CA PRO A 251 11.31 20.69 33.59
C PRO A 251 10.56 20.29 34.87
N TYR A 252 9.29 19.92 34.73
CA TYR A 252 8.44 19.38 35.81
C TYR A 252 8.47 17.85 35.82
N PHE A 253 8.36 17.22 34.66
CA PHE A 253 8.68 15.80 34.46
C PHE A 253 9.32 15.61 33.07
N PRO A 254 10.23 14.62 32.91
CA PRO A 254 10.90 14.35 31.64
C PRO A 254 9.89 13.92 30.57
N PRO A 255 10.28 13.83 29.28
CA PRO A 255 9.44 13.18 28.29
C PRO A 255 9.14 11.73 28.73
N LEU A 256 7.87 11.40 28.87
CA LEU A 256 7.36 10.08 29.22
C LEU A 256 6.47 9.59 28.09
N ASN A 257 6.54 8.31 27.77
CA ASN A 257 5.57 7.65 26.89
C ASN A 257 4.60 6.78 27.72
N LEU A 258 3.57 6.25 27.06
CA LEU A 258 2.55 5.44 27.74
C LEU A 258 3.11 4.10 28.26
N GLN A 259 4.15 3.56 27.63
CA GLN A 259 4.80 2.31 28.02
C GLN A 259 5.60 2.45 29.31
N ASP A 260 6.34 3.56 29.46
CA ASP A 260 7.11 3.91 30.68
C ASP A 260 6.19 4.00 31.91
N LEU A 261 4.94 4.43 31.70
CA LEU A 261 3.95 4.61 32.75
C LEU A 261 3.23 3.30 33.15
N ARG A 262 3.42 2.20 32.42
CA ARG A 262 2.73 0.93 32.68
C ARG A 262 2.97 0.42 34.10
N GLY A 263 4.22 0.38 34.55
CA GLY A 263 4.55 -0.05 35.91
C GLY A 263 3.94 0.87 36.98
N TYR A 264 3.86 2.18 36.70
CA TYR A 264 3.24 3.15 37.61
C TYR A 264 1.74 2.92 37.77
N PHE A 265 1.01 2.73 36.66
CA PHE A 265 -0.43 2.44 36.67
C PHE A 265 -0.75 1.10 37.36
N THR A 266 0.03 0.05 37.06
CA THR A 266 -0.15 -1.27 37.70
C THR A 266 0.09 -1.21 39.20
N SER A 267 1.12 -0.49 39.67
CA SER A 267 1.39 -0.35 41.12
C SER A 267 0.31 0.41 41.90
N ARG A 268 -0.54 1.16 41.20
CA ARG A 268 -1.63 1.97 41.77
C ARG A 268 -3.00 1.36 41.54
N GLU A 269 -3.06 0.18 40.93
CA GLU A 269 -4.31 -0.50 40.55
C GLU A 269 -5.22 0.39 39.67
N TRP A 270 -4.62 1.24 38.84
CA TRP A 270 -5.36 2.11 37.93
C TRP A 270 -5.58 1.42 36.58
N PRO A 271 -6.74 1.63 35.93
CA PRO A 271 -6.97 1.10 34.59
C PRO A 271 -5.96 1.69 33.62
N TYR A 272 -5.23 0.83 32.92
CA TYR A 272 -4.27 1.25 31.90
C TYR A 272 -5.06 1.73 30.68
N PRO A 273 -4.85 2.96 30.20
CA PRO A 273 -5.64 3.48 29.09
C PRO A 273 -5.22 2.77 27.80
N GLU A 274 -6.16 2.04 27.20
CA GLU A 274 -5.97 1.44 25.89
C GLU A 274 -6.39 2.45 24.82
N PRO A 275 -5.52 2.76 23.85
CA PRO A 275 -5.89 3.61 22.73
C PRO A 275 -6.97 2.91 21.87
N GLU A 276 -8.11 3.58 21.67
CA GLU A 276 -9.18 3.14 20.75
C GLU A 276 -8.69 2.97 19.30
#